data_AF-A0A6N7WNH4-F1
#
_entry.id   AF-A0A6N7WNH4-F1
#
_cell.length_a   1.000
_cell.length_b   1.000
_cell.length_c   1.000
_cell.angle_alpha   90.00
_cell.angle_beta   90.00
_cell.angle_gamma   90.00
#
_symmetry.space_group_name_H-M   'P 1'
#
loop_
_entity.id
_entity.type
_entity.pdbx_description
1 polymer ?
#
loop_
_entity_poly.entity_id
_entity_poly.type
_entity_poly.pdbx_seq_one_letter_code
_entity_poly.pdbx_strand_id
1 'polypeptide(L)'
;MSIKKVINYLFLGISWGCTFFVFTCLIGYLISGPAFLAPIVNNFPRQVLGAVFVGIACGSTSIVYRIDRLSLGIQILIHFTLGMSGYFLAAFYLGWIPLENKWYMMTFIILGVLIFTAIWSIFFFYNRREARKMNERLKELNREEQENK
;
A
#
# COMPACT_ATOMS: atom_id res chain seq x y z
N MET A 1 3.31 9.79 -19.25
CA MET A 1 2.71 10.11 -17.93
C MET A 1 3.17 11.50 -17.50
N SER A 2 2.31 12.36 -16.96
CA SER A 2 2.72 13.69 -16.49
C SER A 2 3.42 13.61 -15.13
N ILE A 3 4.52 14.37 -14.95
CA ILE A 3 5.30 14.47 -13.70
C ILE A 3 4.41 14.76 -12.49
N LYS A 4 3.38 15.60 -12.66
CA LYS A 4 2.42 15.93 -11.59
C LYS A 4 1.69 14.69 -11.03
N LYS A 5 1.38 13.71 -11.89
CA LYS A 5 0.71 12.46 -11.45
C LYS A 5 1.65 11.60 -10.62
N VAL A 6 2.92 11.48 -11.01
CA VAL A 6 3.94 10.73 -10.27
C VAL A 6 4.10 11.32 -8.86
N ILE A 7 4.21 12.64 -8.76
CA ILE A 7 4.31 13.35 -7.49
C ILE A 7 3.09 13.08 -6.60
N ASN A 8 1.87 13.11 -7.15
CA ASN A 8 0.67 12.79 -6.38
C ASN A 8 0.67 11.36 -5.84
N TYR A 9 1.10 10.37 -6.64
CA TYR A 9 1.20 8.98 -6.18
C TYR A 9 2.22 8.80 -5.04
N LEU A 10 3.33 9.54 -5.10
CA LEU A 10 4.32 9.54 -4.02
C LEU A 10 3.73 10.11 -2.73
N PHE A 11 3.13 11.30 -2.77
CA PHE A 11 2.52 11.92 -1.59
C PHE A 11 1.38 11.08 -1.00
N LEU A 12 0.53 10.49 -1.85
CA LEU A 12 -0.51 9.58 -1.40
C LEU A 12 0.08 8.33 -0.75
N GLY A 13 1.13 7.75 -1.32
CA GLY A 13 1.84 6.61 -0.74
C GLY A 13 2.43 6.94 0.64
N ILE A 14 3.12 8.07 0.76
CA ILE A 14 3.68 8.56 2.03
C ILE A 14 2.58 8.73 3.08
N SER A 15 1.47 9.36 2.69
CA SER A 15 0.32 9.58 3.58
C SER A 15 -0.18 8.24 4.15
N TRP A 16 -0.47 7.26 3.29
CA TRP A 16 -0.89 5.93 3.72
C TRP A 16 0.15 5.21 4.59
N GLY A 17 1.43 5.28 4.23
CA GLY A 17 2.52 4.69 5.03
C GLY A 17 2.56 5.23 6.45
N CYS A 18 2.49 6.56 6.60
CA CYS A 18 2.45 7.22 7.91
C CYS A 18 1.15 6.90 8.67
N THR A 19 0.00 6.90 7.99
CA THR A 19 -1.30 6.57 8.60
C THR A 19 -1.29 5.15 9.16
N PHE A 20 -0.87 4.15 8.38
CA PHE A 20 -0.81 2.76 8.85
C PHE A 20 0.20 2.59 9.97
N PHE A 21 1.34 3.27 9.92
CA PHE A 21 2.32 3.24 11.01
C PHE A 21 1.74 3.74 12.34
N VAL A 22 0.99 4.86 12.32
CA VAL A 22 0.32 5.38 13.52
C VAL A 22 -0.77 4.43 14.00
N PHE A 23 -1.55 3.83 13.10
CA PHE A 23 -2.55 2.82 13.47
C PHE A 23 -1.92 1.59 14.10
N THR A 24 -0.81 1.09 13.57
CA THR A 24 -0.07 -0.03 14.16
C THR A 24 0.47 0.33 15.53
N CYS A 25 1.02 1.54 15.70
CA CYS A 25 1.45 2.05 17.02
C CYS A 25 0.29 2.09 18.02
N LEU A 26 -0.87 2.59 17.61
CA LEU A 26 -2.06 2.67 18.45
C LEU A 26 -2.56 1.28 18.86
N ILE A 27 -2.74 0.38 17.89
CA ILE A 27 -3.20 -0.99 18.15
C ILE A 27 -2.21 -1.74 19.05
N GLY A 28 -0.90 -1.63 18.77
CA GLY A 28 0.14 -2.24 19.58
C GLY A 28 0.17 -1.69 21.01
N TYR A 29 -0.03 -0.38 21.20
CA TYR A 29 -0.18 0.21 22.52
C TYR A 29 -1.42 -0.31 23.26
N LEU A 30 -2.57 -0.46 22.57
CA LEU A 30 -3.80 -0.96 23.18
C LEU A 30 -3.69 -2.44 23.62
N ILE A 31 -2.90 -3.25 22.90
CA ILE A 31 -2.75 -4.70 23.20
C ILE A 31 -1.62 -4.95 24.20
N SER A 32 -0.49 -4.27 24.05
CA SER A 32 0.77 -4.57 24.77
C SER A 32 1.24 -3.44 25.70
N GLY A 33 0.50 -2.34 25.76
CA GLY A 33 0.80 -1.20 26.63
C GLY A 33 1.99 -0.35 26.15
N PRO A 34 2.50 0.54 27.02
CA PRO A 34 3.56 1.50 26.66
C PRO A 34 4.88 0.85 26.25
N ALA A 35 5.15 -0.38 26.69
CA ALA A 35 6.37 -1.12 26.33
C ALA A 35 6.49 -1.35 24.81
N PHE A 36 5.37 -1.44 24.09
CA PHE A 36 5.36 -1.56 22.63
C PHE A 36 5.95 -0.32 21.94
N LEU A 37 5.71 0.87 22.50
CA LEU A 37 6.17 2.13 21.91
C LEU A 37 7.62 2.47 22.27
N ALA A 38 8.17 1.89 23.34
CA ALA A 38 9.55 2.16 23.77
C ALA A 38 10.59 2.02 22.63
N PRO A 39 10.68 0.89 21.89
CA PRO A 39 11.64 0.77 20.78
C PRO A 39 11.35 1.73 19.63
N ILE A 40 10.08 2.11 19.43
CA ILE A 40 9.66 3.05 18.39
C ILE A 40 10.12 4.47 18.73
N VAL A 41 9.88 4.92 19.96
CA VAL A 41 10.24 6.26 20.45
C VAL A 41 11.75 6.42 20.55
N ASN A 42 12.46 5.39 21.01
CA ASN A 42 13.92 5.41 21.14
C ASN A 42 14.66 5.68 19.82
N ASN A 43 14.05 5.32 18.68
CA ASN A 43 14.61 5.55 17.35
C ASN A 43 13.59 6.22 16.41
N PHE A 44 12.78 7.13 16.94
CA PHE A 44 11.62 7.69 16.23
C PHE A 44 11.90 8.19 14.80
N PRO A 45 12.98 8.97 14.53
CA PRO A 45 13.26 9.42 13.17
C PRO A 45 13.44 8.28 12.17
N ARG A 46 14.13 7.19 12.57
CA ARG A 46 14.34 6.02 11.72
C ARG A 46 13.03 5.28 11.45
N GLN A 47 12.16 5.21 12.46
CA GLN A 47 10.86 4.55 12.35
C GLN A 47 9.93 5.30 11.40
N VAL A 48 9.87 6.62 11.52
CA VAL A 48 9.10 7.48 10.60
C VAL A 48 9.63 7.39 9.17
N LEU A 49 10.95 7.46 8.98
CA LEU A 49 11.55 7.31 7.65
C LEU A 49 11.27 5.92 7.05
N GLY A 50 11.24 4.87 7.88
CA GLY A 50 10.79 3.54 7.49
C GLY A 50 9.36 3.54 6.97
N ALA A 51 8.42 4.11 7.73
CA ALA A 51 7.03 4.21 7.33
C ALA A 51 6.84 4.99 6.02
N VAL A 52 7.57 6.09 5.85
CA VAL A 52 7.60 6.88 4.60
C VAL A 52 8.12 6.03 3.45
N PHE A 53 9.23 5.32 3.63
CA PHE A 53 9.81 4.44 2.63
C PHE A 53 8.85 3.33 2.20
N VAL A 54 8.21 2.65 3.16
CA VAL A 54 7.19 1.62 2.88
C VAL A 54 6.00 2.23 2.13
N GLY A 55 5.53 3.40 2.56
CA GLY A 55 4.47 4.14 1.87
C GLY A 55 4.81 4.45 0.41
N ILE A 56 6.04 4.88 0.14
CA ILE A 56 6.54 5.11 -1.22
C ILE A 56 6.62 3.79 -2.00
N ALA A 57 7.19 2.74 -1.42
CA ALA A 57 7.34 1.44 -2.09
C ALA A 57 5.97 0.87 -2.50
N CYS A 58 5.00 0.89 -1.59
CA CYS A 58 3.64 0.44 -1.86
C CYS A 58 2.90 1.39 -2.82
N GLY A 59 2.92 2.70 -2.56
CA GLY A 59 2.17 3.67 -3.36
C GLY A 59 2.68 3.83 -4.79
N SER A 60 4.00 3.94 -4.97
CA SER A 60 4.61 4.19 -6.28
C SER A 60 4.53 2.98 -7.21
N THR A 61 4.64 1.76 -6.69
CA THR A 61 4.60 0.54 -7.52
C THR A 61 3.24 0.29 -8.15
N SER A 62 2.17 0.91 -7.64
CA SER A 62 0.84 0.89 -8.27
C SER A 62 0.81 1.49 -9.68
N ILE A 63 1.85 2.24 -10.08
CA ILE A 63 2.02 2.74 -11.45
C ILE A 63 1.98 1.62 -12.50
N VAL A 64 2.34 0.40 -12.13
CA VAL A 64 2.34 -0.77 -13.03
C VAL A 64 0.96 -1.04 -13.63
N TYR A 65 -0.13 -0.68 -12.93
CA TYR A 65 -1.51 -0.82 -13.43
C TYR A 65 -1.84 0.10 -14.60
N ARG A 66 -0.96 1.04 -14.94
CA ARG A 66 -1.12 1.95 -16.10
C ARG A 66 -0.38 1.45 -17.34
N ILE A 67 0.23 0.27 -17.27
CA ILE A 67 1.03 -0.29 -18.36
C ILE A 67 0.15 -1.28 -19.13
N ASP A 68 -0.50 -0.80 -20.19
CA ASP A 68 -1.49 -1.58 -20.97
C ASP A 68 -0.89 -2.81 -21.67
N ARG A 69 0.43 -2.83 -21.91
CA ARG A 69 1.15 -3.99 -22.48
C ARG A 69 1.26 -5.20 -21.55
N LEU A 70 1.04 -5.01 -20.24
CA LEU A 70 1.16 -6.09 -19.25
C LEU A 70 -0.22 -6.67 -18.94
N SER A 71 -0.31 -7.99 -18.81
CA SER A 71 -1.54 -8.62 -18.31
C SER A 71 -1.79 -8.21 -16.85
N LEU A 72 -3.05 -8.19 -16.45
CA LEU A 72 -3.44 -7.81 -15.08
C LEU A 72 -2.71 -8.68 -14.02
N GLY A 73 -2.55 -9.98 -14.28
CA GLY A 73 -1.82 -10.88 -13.38
C GLY A 73 -0.35 -10.47 -13.19
N ILE A 74 0.33 -10.09 -14.27
CA ILE A 74 1.72 -9.62 -14.20
C ILE A 74 1.81 -8.27 -13.49
N GLN A 75 0.86 -7.36 -13.72
CA GLN A 75 0.80 -6.08 -13.01
C GLN A 75 0.64 -6.30 -11.49
N ILE A 76 -0.26 -7.20 -11.09
CA ILE A 76 -0.45 -7.59 -9.68
C ILE A 76 0.84 -8.18 -9.10
N LEU A 77 1.46 -9.12 -9.80
CA LEU A 77 2.68 -9.78 -9.33
C LEU A 77 3.81 -8.76 -9.10
N ILE A 78 4.02 -7.83 -10.02
CA ILE A 78 5.05 -6.79 -9.91
C ILE A 78 4.76 -5.86 -8.72
N HIS A 79 3.52 -5.35 -8.61
CA HIS A 79 3.13 -4.46 -7.52
C HIS A 79 3.29 -5.14 -6.15
N PHE A 80 2.80 -6.38 -6.03
CA PHE A 80 2.89 -7.17 -4.81
C PHE A 80 4.35 -7.45 -4.44
N THR A 81 5.16 -7.91 -5.39
CA THR A 81 6.56 -8.27 -5.12
C THR A 81 7.40 -7.07 -4.72
N LEU A 82 7.29 -5.96 -5.45
CA LEU A 82 8.06 -4.74 -5.14
C LEU A 82 7.57 -4.07 -3.85
N GLY A 83 6.24 -4.01 -3.64
CA GLY A 83 5.64 -3.49 -2.42
C GLY A 83 6.07 -4.28 -1.19
N MET A 84 5.94 -5.62 -1.24
CA MET A 84 6.34 -6.47 -0.11
C MET A 84 7.83 -6.50 0.12
N SER A 85 8.66 -6.47 -0.92
CA SER A 85 10.11 -6.39 -0.75
C SER A 85 10.49 -5.10 -0.01
N GLY A 86 9.90 -3.96 -0.39
CA GLY A 86 10.10 -2.69 0.32
C GLY A 86 9.65 -2.75 1.78
N TYR A 87 8.47 -3.32 2.04
CA TYR A 87 8.00 -3.53 3.41
C TYR A 87 8.95 -4.39 4.23
N PHE A 88 9.32 -5.58 3.74
CA PHE A 88 10.14 -6.52 4.51
C PHE A 88 11.54 -5.98 4.75
N LEU A 89 12.15 -5.28 3.78
CA LEU A 89 13.43 -4.63 3.98
C LEU A 89 13.38 -3.63 5.14
N ALA A 90 12.35 -2.77 5.19
CA ALA A 90 12.16 -1.85 6.31
C ALA A 90 11.87 -2.57 7.62
N ALA A 91 11.00 -3.58 7.60
CA ALA A 91 10.55 -4.31 8.77
C ALA A 91 11.70 -5.07 9.45
N PHE A 92 12.59 -5.70 8.67
CA PHE A 92 13.77 -6.36 9.19
C PHE A 92 14.82 -5.35 9.68
N TYR A 93 15.06 -4.28 8.92
CA TYR A 93 16.06 -3.27 9.28
C TYR A 93 15.69 -2.49 10.56
N LEU A 94 14.40 -2.23 10.79
CA LEU A 94 13.89 -1.45 11.93
C LEU A 94 13.41 -2.30 13.11
N GLY A 95 13.52 -3.64 13.00
CA GLY A 95 13.14 -4.57 14.06
C GLY A 95 11.64 -4.65 14.30
N TRP A 96 10.80 -4.44 13.28
CA TRP A 96 9.34 -4.63 13.39
C TRP A 96 8.95 -6.11 13.48
N ILE A 97 9.81 -7.00 12.98
CA ILE A 97 9.61 -8.45 13.02
C ILE A 97 10.53 -9.02 14.10
N PRO A 98 9.98 -9.73 15.11
CA PRO A 98 10.79 -10.39 16.12
C PRO A 98 11.54 -11.57 15.50
N LEU A 99 12.88 -11.55 15.58
CA LEU A 99 13.76 -12.57 14.99
C LEU A 99 14.10 -13.72 15.96
N GLU A 100 13.82 -13.55 17.25
CA GLU A 100 14.23 -14.45 18.32
C GLU A 100 13.54 -15.82 18.25
N ASN A 101 12.30 -15.86 17.72
CA ASN A 101 11.52 -17.08 17.61
C ASN A 101 10.97 -17.24 16.19
N LYS A 102 11.33 -18.35 15.54
CA LYS A 102 10.94 -18.67 14.16
C LYS A 102 9.43 -18.71 13.96
N TRP A 103 8.66 -19.15 14.96
CA TRP A 103 7.20 -19.19 14.90
C TRP A 103 6.59 -17.78 14.94
N TYR A 104 7.10 -16.90 15.82
CA TYR A 104 6.66 -15.51 15.86
C TYR A 104 7.05 -14.78 14.57
N MET A 105 8.28 -14.96 14.09
CA MET A 105 8.72 -14.40 12.80
C MET A 105 7.79 -14.81 11.66
N MET A 106 7.50 -16.12 11.53
CA MET A 106 6.60 -16.63 10.49
C MET A 106 5.20 -16.02 10.60
N THR A 107 4.68 -15.88 11.82
CA THR A 107 3.36 -15.29 12.07
C THR A 107 3.30 -13.84 11.60
N PHE A 108 4.34 -13.04 11.91
CA PHE A 108 4.41 -11.64 11.48
C PHE A 108 4.56 -11.52 9.95
N ILE A 109 5.31 -12.41 9.31
CA ILE A 109 5.44 -12.43 7.84
C ILE A 109 4.10 -12.74 7.18
N ILE A 110 3.41 -13.79 7.63
CA ILE A 110 2.10 -14.18 7.11
C ILE A 110 1.10 -13.03 7.33
N LEU A 111 1.09 -12.44 8.52
CA LEU A 111 0.21 -11.33 8.85
C LEU A 111 0.48 -10.11 7.95
N GLY A 112 1.74 -9.77 7.70
CA GLY A 112 2.12 -8.70 6.78
C GLY A 112 1.61 -8.93 5.36
N VAL A 113 1.76 -10.15 4.84
CA VAL A 113 1.23 -10.54 3.51
C VAL A 113 -0.30 -10.45 3.47
N LEU A 114 -0.99 -10.94 4.51
CA LEU A 114 -2.45 -10.89 4.59
C LEU A 114 -2.97 -9.45 4.63
N ILE A 115 -2.38 -8.60 5.46
CA ILE A 115 -2.75 -7.18 5.57
C ILE A 115 -2.52 -6.47 4.25
N PHE A 116 -1.35 -6.65 3.62
CA PHE A 116 -1.06 -6.04 2.32
C PHE A 116 -2.10 -6.47 1.28
N THR A 117 -2.39 -7.77 1.19
CA THR A 117 -3.36 -8.32 0.24
C THR A 117 -4.77 -7.82 0.51
N ALA A 118 -5.18 -7.68 1.78
CA ALA A 118 -6.48 -7.16 2.17
C ALA A 118 -6.64 -5.69 1.77
N ILE A 119 -5.67 -4.83 2.13
CA ILE A 119 -5.68 -3.40 1.77
C ILE A 119 -5.71 -3.26 0.25
N TRP A 120 -4.83 -3.97 -0.46
CA TRP A 120 -4.78 -3.94 -1.91
C TRP A 120 -6.11 -4.36 -2.55
N SER A 121 -6.73 -5.44 -2.04
CA SER A 121 -8.01 -5.94 -2.55
C SER A 121 -9.11 -4.88 -2.43
N ILE A 122 -9.20 -4.18 -1.30
CA ILE A 122 -10.16 -3.09 -1.09
C ILE A 122 -9.98 -2.01 -2.16
N PHE A 123 -8.75 -1.54 -2.37
CA PHE A 123 -8.45 -0.55 -3.41
C PHE A 123 -8.72 -1.09 -4.81
N PHE A 124 -8.41 -2.35 -5.08
CA PHE A 124 -8.63 -2.98 -6.37
C PHE A 124 -10.13 -3.01 -6.72
N PHE A 125 -10.97 -3.49 -5.81
CA PHE A 125 -12.42 -3.54 -6.04
C PHE A 125 -13.04 -2.14 -6.15
N TYR A 126 -12.60 -1.19 -5.32
CA TYR A 126 -13.04 0.20 -5.39
C TYR A 126 -12.71 0.82 -6.76
N ASN A 127 -11.46 0.73 -7.19
CA ASN A 127 -11.03 1.29 -8.48
C ASN A 127 -11.69 0.58 -9.67
N ARG A 128 -11.91 -0.74 -9.58
CA ARG A 128 -12.62 -1.49 -10.61
C ARG A 128 -14.07 -1.05 -10.75
N ARG A 129 -14.74 -0.75 -9.62
CA ARG A 129 -16.12 -0.24 -9.62
C ARG A 129 -16.19 1.17 -10.23
N GLU A 130 -15.28 2.06 -9.84
CA GLU A 130 -15.24 3.42 -10.38
C GLU A 130 -14.92 3.42 -11.88
N ALA A 131 -13.99 2.59 -12.34
CA ALA A 131 -13.68 2.43 -13.76
C ALA A 131 -14.91 1.96 -14.56
N ARG A 132 -15.68 1.00 -14.02
CA ARG A 132 -16.93 0.54 -14.64
C ARG A 132 -17.95 1.67 -14.75
N LYS A 133 -18.17 2.43 -13.67
CA LYS A 133 -19.10 3.56 -13.62
C LYS A 133 -18.74 4.65 -14.64
N MET A 134 -17.45 4.96 -14.77
CA MET A 134 -16.96 5.92 -15.78
C MET A 134 -17.20 5.41 -17.21
N ASN A 135 -16.94 4.13 -17.47
CA ASN A 135 -17.16 3.53 -18.79
C ASN A 135 -18.64 3.48 -19.17
N GLU A 136 -19.54 3.25 -18.21
CA GLU A 136 -20.99 3.31 -18.42
C GLU A 136 -21.43 4.73 -18.78
N ARG A 137 -20.98 5.74 -18.03
CA ARG A 137 -21.28 7.16 -18.31
C ARG A 137 -20.76 7.63 -19.67
N LEU A 138 -19.58 7.17 -20.10
CA LEU A 138 -19.05 7.49 -21.43
C LEU A 138 -19.92 6.89 -22.54
N LYS A 139 -20.49 5.70 -22.34
CA LYS A 139 -21.41 5.08 -23.30
C LYS A 139 -22.73 5.83 -23.40
N GLU A 140 -23.26 6.31 -22.28
CA GLU A 140 -24.48 7.13 -22.24
C GLU A 140 -24.28 8.44 -23.01
N LEU A 141 -23.22 9.19 -22.69
CA LEU A 141 -22.91 10.46 -23.38
C LEU A 141 -22.71 10.28 -24.90
N ASN A 142 -22.03 9.20 -25.32
CA ASN A 142 -21.84 8.91 -26.74
C ASN A 142 -23.16 8.54 -27.45
N ARG A 143 -24.14 7.96 -26.75
CA ARG A 143 -25.48 7.68 -27.32
C ARG A 143 -26.30 8.96 -27.45
N GLU A 144 -26.30 9.80 -26.42
CA GLU A 144 -26.97 11.11 -26.44
C GLU A 144 -26.42 11.99 -27.57
N GLU A 145 -25.12 11.98 -27.84
CA GLU A 145 -24.52 12.73 -28.94
C GLU A 145 -24.91 12.18 -30.33
N GLN A 146 -25.20 10.88 -30.43
CA GLN A 146 -25.68 10.26 -31.67
C GLN A 146 -27.17 10.50 -31.91
N GLU A 147 -27.99 10.54 -30.86
CA GLU A 147 -29.44 10.81 -30.95
C GLU A 147 -29.76 12.30 -31.22
N ASN A 148 -28.85 13.20 -30.87
CA ASN A 148 -28.98 14.65 -31.10
C ASN A 148 -28.36 15.13 -32.44
N LYS A 149 -27.88 14.22 -33.30
CA LYS A 149 -27.37 14.48 -34.66
C LYS A 149 -28.36 14.01 -35.72
#